data_AF-A0A7C9EM09-F1
#
_entry.id   AF-A0A7C9EM09-F1
#
_cell.length_a   1.000
_cell.length_b   1.000
_cell.length_c   1.000
_cell.angle_alpha   90.00
_cell.angle_beta   90.00
_cell.angle_gamma   90.00
#
_symmetry.space_group_name_H-M   'P 1'
#
loop_
_entity.id
_entity.type
_entity.pdbx_description
1 polymer ?
#
loop_
_entity_poly.entity_id
_entity_poly.type
_entity_poly.pdbx_seq_one_letter_code
_entity_poly.pdbx_strand_id
1 'polypeptide(L)'
;DWISTAIQSLKKASPISLKIFLRSIREGRLQGIDQCLVREYRLICHVIKGVLSKDIFEGCRATFIDKDKNPKWEPSRLELVTDDMVDHYFSRVDDKEWEDLEFPPRLAMA
;
A
#
# COMPACT_ATOMS: atom_id res chain seq x y z
N ASP A 1 -5.45 13.57 25.12
CA ASP A 1 -4.48 12.47 24.93
C ASP A 1 -4.69 11.65 23.65
N TRP A 2 -5.90 11.20 23.30
CA TRP A 2 -6.12 10.36 22.11
C TRP A 2 -5.60 10.94 20.78
N ILE A 3 -5.91 12.21 20.48
CA ILE A 3 -5.47 12.87 19.23
C ILE A 3 -3.94 12.85 19.11
N SER A 4 -3.24 13.18 20.20
CA SER A 4 -1.79 13.15 20.24
C SER A 4 -1.23 11.76 19.95
N THR A 5 -1.81 10.71 20.54
CA THR A 5 -1.43 9.32 20.26
C THR A 5 -1.65 8.94 18.80
N ALA A 6 -2.80 9.31 18.23
CA ALA A 6 -3.10 9.03 16.82
C ALA A 6 -2.09 9.72 15.88
N ILE A 7 -1.76 11.00 16.13
CA ILE A 7 -0.76 11.73 15.36
C ILE A 7 0.62 11.07 15.48
N GLN A 8 1.02 10.63 16.67
CA GLN A 8 2.30 9.96 16.87
C GLN A 8 2.37 8.61 16.15
N SER A 9 1.28 7.85 16.11
CA SER A 9 1.20 6.61 15.33
C SER A 9 1.35 6.88 13.83
N LEU A 10 0.66 7.89 13.30
CA LEU A 10 0.78 8.28 11.89
C LEU A 10 2.21 8.73 11.55
N LYS A 11 2.87 9.52 12.41
CA LYS A 11 4.25 9.98 12.18
C LYS A 11 5.28 8.86 12.15
N LYS A 12 4.99 7.69 12.72
CA LYS A 12 5.89 6.52 12.70
C LYS A 12 5.70 5.64 11.47
N ALA A 13 4.58 5.77 10.77
CA ALA A 13 4.27 4.98 9.58
C ALA A 13 5.02 5.50 8.35
N SER A 14 5.19 4.62 7.35
CA SER A 14 5.71 4.99 6.04
C SER A 14 4.82 6.07 5.37
N PRO A 15 5.38 7.23 4.97
CA PRO A 15 4.61 8.30 4.34
C PRO A 15 3.93 7.89 3.04
N ILE A 16 4.58 7.09 2.19
CA ILE A 16 3.97 6.56 0.96
C ILE A 16 2.83 5.60 1.31
N SER A 17 3.04 4.71 2.30
CA SER A 17 2.01 3.77 2.75
C SER A 17 0.76 4.48 3.24
N LEU A 18 0.91 5.58 4.01
CA LEU A 18 -0.22 6.38 4.48
C LEU A 18 -1.08 6.93 3.32
N LYS A 19 -0.45 7.46 2.27
CA LYS A 19 -1.19 8.02 1.13
C LYS A 19 -1.87 6.94 0.29
N ILE A 20 -1.18 5.86 -0.04
CA ILE A 20 -1.76 4.78 -0.86
C ILE A 20 -2.93 4.10 -0.12
N PHE A 21 -2.80 3.81 1.19
CA PHE A 21 -3.90 3.21 1.96
C PHE A 21 -5.09 4.15 2.12
N LEU A 22 -4.85 5.45 2.34
CA LEU A 22 -5.95 6.42 2.41
C LEU A 22 -6.75 6.48 1.11
N ARG A 23 -6.06 6.48 -0.04
CA ARG A 23 -6.72 6.42 -1.36
C ARG A 23 -7.47 5.12 -1.52
N SER A 24 -6.85 3.99 -1.20
CA SER A 24 -7.47 2.67 -1.33
C SER A 24 -8.78 2.55 -0.52
N ILE A 25 -8.77 3.03 0.72
CA ILE A 25 -9.97 3.10 1.57
C ILE A 25 -11.05 3.98 0.95
N ARG A 26 -10.69 5.14 0.38
CA ARG A 26 -11.65 6.07 -0.23
C ARG A 26 -12.30 5.49 -1.48
N GLU A 27 -11.52 4.88 -2.36
CA GLU A 27 -12.02 4.23 -3.58
C GLU A 27 -12.86 2.99 -3.25
N GLY A 28 -12.43 2.18 -2.28
CA GLY A 28 -13.12 0.95 -1.89
C GLY A 28 -14.52 1.16 -1.30
N ARG A 29 -14.84 2.36 -0.79
CA ARG A 29 -16.19 2.69 -0.29
C ARG A 29 -17.29 2.59 -1.36
N LEU A 30 -16.92 2.67 -2.63
CA LEU A 30 -17.85 2.69 -3.76
C LEU A 30 -17.79 1.40 -4.60
N GLN A 31 -17.05 0.38 -4.15
CA GLN A 31 -16.72 -0.80 -4.94
C GLN A 31 -17.18 -2.11 -4.28
N GLY A 32 -17.41 -3.12 -5.11
CA GLY A 32 -17.56 -4.50 -4.65
C GLY A 32 -16.25 -5.07 -4.08
N ILE A 33 -16.34 -6.16 -3.32
CA ILE A 33 -15.17 -6.83 -2.74
C ILE A 33 -14.21 -7.36 -3.82
N ASP A 34 -14.74 -7.87 -4.92
CA ASP A 34 -13.98 -8.32 -6.08
C ASP A 34 -13.14 -7.19 -6.68
N GLN A 35 -13.77 -6.04 -6.96
CA GLN A 35 -13.07 -4.85 -7.46
C GLN A 35 -12.00 -4.35 -6.47
N CYS A 36 -12.31 -4.32 -5.17
CA CYS A 36 -11.33 -3.98 -4.15
C CYS A 36 -10.13 -4.92 -4.19
N LEU A 37 -10.36 -6.23 -4.25
CA LEU A 37 -9.27 -7.22 -4.24
C LEU A 37 -8.39 -7.13 -5.50
N VAL A 38 -8.96 -6.88 -6.69
CA VAL A 38 -8.14 -6.61 -7.90
C VAL A 38 -7.24 -5.39 -7.68
N ARG A 39 -7.77 -4.31 -7.09
CA ARG A 39 -6.99 -3.10 -6.80
C ARG A 39 -5.92 -3.33 -5.74
N GLU A 40 -6.26 -3.97 -4.62
CA GLU A 40 -5.31 -4.28 -3.54
C GLU A 40 -4.20 -5.20 -4.06
N TYR A 41 -4.53 -6.17 -4.92
CA TYR A 41 -3.55 -7.02 -5.56
C TYR A 41 -2.52 -6.17 -6.31
N ARG A 42 -2.94 -5.34 -7.27
CA ARG A 42 -2.04 -4.43 -8.03
C ARG A 42 -1.19 -3.55 -7.11
N LEU A 43 -1.79 -2.98 -6.06
CA LEU A 43 -1.10 -2.14 -5.10
C LEU A 43 0.04 -2.91 -4.42
N ILE A 44 -0.25 -4.12 -3.94
CA ILE A 44 0.76 -4.98 -3.30
C ILE A 44 1.83 -5.43 -4.30
N CYS A 45 1.49 -5.63 -5.57
CA CYS A 45 2.49 -5.90 -6.60
C CYS A 45 3.52 -4.80 -6.72
N HIS A 46 3.07 -3.54 -6.82
CA HIS A 46 3.97 -2.38 -6.86
C HIS A 46 4.79 -2.23 -5.58
N VAL A 47 4.18 -2.49 -4.42
CA VAL A 47 4.87 -2.47 -3.12
C VAL A 47 5.99 -3.51 -3.07
N ILE A 48 5.75 -4.73 -3.55
CA ILE A 48 6.74 -5.81 -3.56
C ILE A 48 7.84 -5.56 -4.60
N LYS A 49 7.48 -5.07 -5.80
CA LYS A 49 8.47 -4.70 -6.82
C LYS A 49 9.40 -3.58 -6.34
N GLY A 50 8.91 -2.71 -5.45
CA GLY A 50 9.71 -1.73 -4.74
C GLY A 50 10.36 -0.68 -5.64
N VAL A 51 9.74 -0.38 -6.79
CA VAL A 51 10.26 0.57 -7.80
C VAL A 51 10.35 1.99 -7.23
N LEU A 52 9.29 2.43 -6.54
CA LEU A 52 9.22 3.77 -5.96
C LEU A 52 9.68 3.84 -4.50
N SER A 53 9.58 2.74 -3.75
CA SER A 53 9.93 2.68 -2.34
C SER A 53 10.19 1.23 -1.92
N LYS A 54 11.16 1.04 -1.02
CA LYS A 54 11.49 -0.25 -0.40
C LYS A 54 10.97 -0.36 1.04
N ASP A 55 10.03 0.50 1.42
CA ASP A 55 9.53 0.63 2.79
C ASP A 55 8.94 -0.68 3.34
N ILE A 56 8.40 -1.57 2.51
CA ILE A 56 7.93 -2.89 2.98
C ILE A 56 9.08 -3.73 3.56
N PHE A 57 10.24 -3.72 2.89
CA PHE A 57 11.43 -4.45 3.33
C PHE A 57 12.09 -3.76 4.51
N GLU A 58 12.16 -2.42 4.48
CA GLU A 58 12.71 -1.63 5.59
C GLU A 58 11.87 -1.76 6.86
N GLY A 59 10.54 -1.79 6.73
CA GLY A 59 9.64 -2.01 7.85
C GLY A 59 9.81 -3.39 8.45
N CYS A 60 9.96 -4.41 7.60
CA CYS A 60 10.30 -5.77 8.02
C CYS A 60 11.65 -5.81 8.73
N ARG A 61 12.68 -5.15 8.20
CA ARG A 61 14.00 -5.05 8.83
C ARG A 61 13.91 -4.45 10.22
N ALA A 62 13.33 -3.25 10.33
CA ALA A 62 13.24 -2.51 11.59
C ALA A 62 12.37 -3.21 12.66
N THR A 63 11.35 -3.97 12.24
CA THR A 63 10.39 -4.62 13.16
C THR A 63 10.81 -6.03 13.53
N PHE A 64 11.25 -6.84 12.56
CA PHE A 64 11.41 -8.29 12.73
C PHE A 64 12.86 -8.75 12.69
N ILE A 65 13.71 -8.11 11.87
CA ILE A 65 15.10 -8.55 11.67
C ILE A 65 16.00 -7.90 12.73
N ASP A 66 16.22 -6.61 12.60
CA ASP A 66 17.13 -5.84 13.48
C ASP A 66 16.43 -5.42 14.77
N LYS A 67 15.09 -5.32 14.74
CA LYS A 67 14.24 -4.96 15.88
C LYS A 67 14.61 -3.62 16.53
N ASP A 68 15.22 -2.72 15.75
CA ASP A 68 15.61 -1.37 16.20
C ASP A 68 14.42 -0.43 16.38
N LYS A 69 13.25 -0.78 15.82
CA LYS A 69 12.03 0.05 15.79
C LYS A 69 12.28 1.45 15.20
N ASN A 70 13.29 1.57 14.33
CA ASN A 70 13.72 2.82 13.72
C ASN A 70 13.82 2.67 12.19
N PRO A 71 12.66 2.49 11.52
CA PRO A 71 12.65 2.36 10.08
C PRO A 71 13.05 3.66 9.38
N LYS A 72 13.83 3.54 8.32
CA LYS A 72 14.31 4.64 7.47
C LYS A 72 13.45 4.74 6.21
N TRP A 73 12.28 5.34 6.36
CA TRP A 73 11.32 5.48 5.26
C TRP A 73 11.84 6.34 4.12
N GLU A 74 11.54 5.91 2.89
CA GLU A 74 11.81 6.64 1.67
C GLU A 74 10.57 6.63 0.76
N PRO A 75 9.91 7.79 0.53
CA PRO A 75 10.25 9.12 1.03
C PRO A 75 10.03 9.30 2.54
N SER A 76 10.87 10.12 3.17
CA SER A 76 10.89 10.30 4.64
C SER A 76 9.82 11.23 5.22
N ARG A 77 9.10 11.98 4.38
CA ARG A 77 8.05 12.93 4.80
C ARG A 77 6.87 12.95 3.84
N LEU A 78 5.69 13.29 4.34
CA LEU A 78 4.43 13.27 3.57
C LEU A 78 4.44 14.23 2.38
N GLU A 79 5.15 15.35 2.49
CA GLU A 79 5.22 16.38 1.45
C GLU A 79 6.08 15.96 0.25
N LEU A 80 6.93 14.93 0.40
CA LEU A 80 7.72 14.39 -0.71
C LEU A 80 6.96 13.36 -1.53
N VAL A 81 5.85 12.84 -1.01
CA VAL A 81 5.05 11.87 -1.75
C VAL A 81 4.18 12.63 -2.74
N THR A 82 4.49 12.56 -4.03
CA THR A 82 3.69 13.23 -5.07
C THR A 82 2.45 12.43 -5.43
N ASP A 83 1.47 13.08 -6.07
CA ASP A 83 0.29 12.38 -6.57
C ASP A 83 0.66 11.37 -7.67
N ASP A 84 1.63 11.68 -8.53
CA ASP A 84 2.16 10.74 -9.54
C ASP A 84 2.74 9.47 -8.92
N MET A 85 3.45 9.59 -7.78
CA MET A 85 3.93 8.43 -7.05
C MET A 85 2.77 7.58 -6.57
N VAL A 86 1.71 8.19 -6.03
CA VAL A 86 0.51 7.47 -5.58
C VAL A 86 -0.19 6.85 -6.78
N ASP A 87 -0.38 7.55 -7.90
CA ASP A 87 -1.02 7.06 -9.12
C ASP A 87 -0.34 5.81 -9.67
N HIS A 88 0.99 5.76 -9.63
CA HIS A 88 1.76 4.59 -10.07
C HIS A 88 1.37 3.31 -9.30
N TYR A 89 1.15 3.38 -7.98
CA TYR A 89 0.72 2.20 -7.20
C TYR A 89 -0.67 1.66 -7.61
N PHE A 90 -1.48 2.46 -8.30
CA PHE A 90 -2.81 2.07 -8.77
C PHE A 90 -2.82 1.76 -10.29
N SER A 91 -1.69 1.94 -10.98
CA SER A 91 -1.57 1.57 -12.39
C SER A 91 -1.51 0.06 -12.55
N ARG A 92 -1.77 -0.42 -13.77
CA ARG A 92 -1.44 -1.80 -14.12
C ARG A 92 0.06 -2.03 -13.94
N VAL A 93 0.41 -3.24 -13.56
CA VAL A 93 1.80 -3.68 -13.44
C VAL A 93 2.28 -3.99 -14.87
N ASP A 94 3.30 -3.27 -15.34
CA ASP A 94 3.91 -3.55 -16.64
C ASP A 94 4.92 -4.68 -16.50
N ASP A 95 4.40 -5.90 -16.35
CA ASP A 95 5.19 -7.12 -16.18
C ASP A 95 4.39 -8.33 -16.67
N LYS A 96 5.00 -9.13 -17.55
CA LYS A 96 4.33 -10.29 -18.14
C LYS A 96 4.08 -11.41 -17.13
N GLU A 97 4.82 -11.41 -16.02
CA GLU A 97 4.63 -12.41 -14.95
C GLU A 97 3.54 -12.00 -13.96
N TRP A 98 3.01 -10.77 -14.05
CA TRP A 98 2.06 -10.22 -13.09
C TRP A 98 0.77 -9.80 -13.80
N GLU A 99 -0.15 -10.76 -13.91
CA GLU A 99 -1.49 -10.52 -14.44
C GLU A 99 -2.45 -10.07 -13.34
N ASP A 100 -3.51 -9.36 -13.73
CA ASP A 100 -4.56 -8.95 -12.78
C ASP A 100 -5.22 -10.18 -12.13
N LEU A 101 -5.61 -10.06 -10.87
CA LEU A 101 -6.33 -11.12 -10.16
C LEU A 101 -7.66 -11.43 -10.88
N GLU A 102 -7.79 -12.66 -11.38
CA GLU A 102 -9.03 -13.16 -11.96
C GLU A 102 -9.81 -13.99 -10.94
N PHE A 103 -11.10 -13.70 -10.79
CA PHE A 103 -11.98 -14.47 -9.93
C PHE A 103 -12.70 -15.53 -10.74
N PRO A 104 -12.84 -16.76 -10.22
CA PRO A 104 -13.72 -17.74 -10.86
C PRO A 104 -15.16 -17.21 -10.90
N PRO A 105 -15.98 -17.66 -11.86
CA PRO A 105 -17.41 -17.38 -11.84
C PRO A 105 -17.98 -17.75 -10.48
N ARG A 106 -18.77 -16.85 -9.87
CA ARG A 106 -19.47 -17.19 -8.63
C ARG A 106 -20.39 -18.38 -8.95
N LEU A 107 -20.26 -19.48 -8.22
CA LEU A 107 -21.22 -20.57 -8.28
C LEU A 107 -22.60 -19.97 -8.01
N ALA A 108 -23.47 -19.99 -9.02
CA ALA A 108 -24.86 -19.64 -8.81
C ALA A 108 -25.39 -20.60 -7.74
N MET A 109 -25.80 -20.07 -6.60
CA MET A 109 -26.53 -20.86 -5.62
C MET A 109 -27.83 -21.30 -6.30
N ALA A 110 -27.94 -22.59 -6.60
CA ALA A 110 -29.17 -23.23 -7.03
C ALA A 110 -30.19 -23.26 -5.88
#